data_AF-A0A976FF89-F1
#
_entry.id   AF-A0A976FF89-F1
#
_cell.length_a   1.000
_cell.length_b   1.000
_cell.length_c   1.000
_cell.angle_alpha   90.00
_cell.angle_beta   90.00
_cell.angle_gamma   90.00
#
_symmetry.space_group_name_H-M   'P 1'
#
loop_
_entity.id
_entity.type
_entity.pdbx_description
1 polymer ?
#
loop_
_entity_poly.entity_id
_entity_poly.type
_entity_poly.pdbx_seq_one_letter_code
_entity_poly.pdbx_strand_id
1 'polypeptide(L)'
;MAGKKVVRLEYEGYTSMAVSELHKICATVRKKWPDVVGIAVFHRLGVVEVATASVIVAISSPHRLEALQACAFAIDALKATVPIWKNEQYEGDLKVWKENIEWRDGAAVRSSCCDNKRVAK
;
A
#
# COMPACT_ATOMS: atom_id res chain seq x y z
N MET A 1 9.96 -19.56 3.77
CA MET A 1 9.65 -20.44 2.62
C MET A 1 10.49 -19.98 1.44
N ALA A 2 11.67 -20.57 1.26
CA ALA A 2 12.62 -20.16 0.23
C ALA A 2 12.65 -21.24 -0.86
N GLY A 3 12.47 -20.85 -2.14
CA GLY A 3 12.89 -21.68 -3.27
C GLY A 3 11.92 -21.82 -4.45
N LYS A 4 10.63 -21.49 -4.35
CA LYS A 4 9.69 -21.65 -5.48
C LYS A 4 9.61 -20.38 -6.32
N LYS A 5 9.90 -20.48 -7.62
CA LYS A 5 9.82 -19.37 -8.58
C LYS A 5 8.36 -19.01 -8.83
N VAL A 6 7.98 -17.76 -8.57
CA VAL A 6 6.66 -17.23 -8.94
C VAL A 6 6.67 -16.98 -10.45
N VAL A 7 5.71 -17.55 -11.16
CA VAL A 7 5.57 -17.41 -12.62
C VAL A 7 4.48 -16.42 -13.01
N ARG A 8 3.48 -16.20 -12.14
CA ARG A 8 2.35 -15.32 -12.42
C ARG A 8 1.73 -14.77 -11.14
N LEU A 9 1.31 -13.51 -11.20
CA LEU A 9 0.47 -12.88 -10.18
C LEU A 9 -0.94 -12.70 -10.73
N GLU A 10 -1.95 -12.97 -9.90
CA GLU A 10 -3.35 -12.74 -10.23
C GLU A 10 -4.01 -11.98 -9.07
N TYR A 11 -4.59 -10.83 -9.38
CA TYR A 11 -5.25 -9.96 -8.43
C TYR A 11 -6.75 -10.02 -8.59
N GLU A 12 -7.45 -10.34 -7.52
CA GLU A 12 -8.92 -10.30 -7.46
C GLU A 12 -9.34 -9.28 -6.42
N GLY A 13 -10.50 -8.67 -6.60
CA GLY A 13 -11.00 -7.69 -5.65
C GLY A 13 -12.48 -7.45 -5.76
N TYR A 14 -13.11 -7.15 -4.64
CA TYR A 14 -14.52 -6.75 -4.63
C TYR A 14 -14.62 -5.30 -5.10
N THR A 15 -14.82 -5.11 -6.40
CA THR A 15 -14.59 -3.84 -7.10
C THR A 15 -15.41 -2.67 -6.55
N SER A 16 -16.70 -2.87 -6.30
CA SER A 16 -17.57 -1.80 -5.76
C SER A 16 -17.15 -1.37 -4.36
N MET A 17 -16.81 -2.33 -3.48
CA MET A 17 -16.30 -2.04 -2.14
C MET A 17 -14.90 -1.41 -2.19
N ALA A 18 -14.03 -1.88 -3.07
CA ALA A 18 -12.70 -1.34 -3.26
C ALA A 18 -12.73 0.15 -3.68
N VAL A 19 -13.59 0.50 -4.65
CA VAL A 19 -13.78 1.90 -5.06
C VAL A 19 -14.30 2.76 -3.90
N SER A 20 -15.25 2.23 -3.12
CA SER A 20 -15.80 2.92 -1.93
C SER A 20 -14.71 3.17 -0.87
N GLU A 21 -13.90 2.17 -0.56
CA GLU A 21 -12.78 2.30 0.38
C GLU A 21 -11.71 3.27 -0.12
N LEU A 22 -11.36 3.24 -1.41
CA LEU A 22 -10.44 4.21 -2.02
C LEU A 22 -10.96 5.65 -1.89
N HIS A 23 -12.26 5.88 -2.08
CA HIS A 23 -12.86 7.19 -1.87
C HIS A 23 -12.78 7.65 -0.40
N LYS A 24 -12.99 6.74 0.56
CA LYS A 24 -12.83 7.05 2.00
C LYS A 24 -11.38 7.42 2.34
N ILE A 25 -10.41 6.71 1.75
CA ILE A 25 -8.99 7.03 1.90
C ILE A 25 -8.71 8.43 1.34
N CYS A 26 -9.16 8.73 0.13
CA CYS A 26 -8.98 10.06 -0.49
C CYS A 26 -9.60 11.17 0.36
N ALA A 27 -10.81 10.96 0.89
CA ALA A 27 -11.45 11.92 1.78
C ALA A 27 -10.67 12.13 3.09
N THR A 28 -10.11 11.06 3.65
CA THR A 28 -9.28 11.11 4.86
C THR A 28 -7.97 11.86 4.60
N VAL A 29 -7.33 11.62 3.45
CA VAL A 29 -6.13 12.35 3.02
C VAL A 29 -6.43 13.85 2.96
N ARG A 30 -7.51 14.26 2.27
CA ARG A 30 -7.87 15.68 2.15
C ARG A 30 -8.18 16.35 3.50
N LYS A 31 -8.69 15.59 4.46
CA LYS A 31 -8.92 16.11 5.83
C LYS A 31 -7.62 16.29 6.62
N LYS A 32 -6.65 15.37 6.46
CA LYS A 32 -5.37 15.42 7.18
C LYS A 32 -4.37 16.40 6.56
N TRP A 33 -4.38 16.53 5.24
CA TRP A 33 -3.52 17.43 4.47
C TRP A 33 -4.37 18.32 3.55
N PRO A 34 -4.87 19.46 4.05
CA PRO A 34 -5.73 20.36 3.29
C PRO A 34 -5.10 20.92 2.02
N ASP A 35 -3.77 21.05 1.99
CA ASP A 35 -3.02 21.59 0.85
C ASP A 35 -2.82 20.58 -0.30
N VAL A 36 -3.30 19.34 -0.16
CA VAL A 36 -3.25 18.35 -1.23
C VAL A 36 -4.13 18.77 -2.41
N VAL A 37 -3.52 18.92 -3.58
CA VAL A 37 -4.16 19.34 -4.82
C VAL A 37 -4.78 18.14 -5.52
N GLY A 38 -3.94 17.20 -5.95
CA GLY A 38 -4.33 16.02 -6.72
C GLY A 38 -4.10 14.72 -5.94
N ILE A 39 -5.00 13.77 -6.13
CA ILE A 39 -4.87 12.38 -5.64
C ILE A 39 -5.26 11.45 -6.78
N ALA A 40 -4.39 10.52 -7.12
CA ALA A 40 -4.66 9.44 -8.06
C ALA A 40 -4.23 8.11 -7.45
N VAL A 41 -5.15 7.15 -7.45
CA VAL A 41 -4.91 5.80 -6.94
C VAL A 41 -5.41 4.80 -7.97
N PHE A 42 -4.52 3.92 -8.41
CA PHE A 42 -4.83 2.86 -9.38
C PHE A 42 -4.32 1.54 -8.85
N HIS A 43 -5.13 0.50 -8.96
CA HIS A 43 -4.74 -0.87 -8.66
C HIS A 43 -5.16 -1.76 -9.82
N ARG A 44 -4.23 -2.55 -10.35
CA ARG A 44 -4.51 -3.53 -11.40
C ARG A 44 -5.30 -4.70 -10.84
N LEU A 45 -6.22 -5.22 -11.62
CA LEU A 45 -6.92 -6.48 -11.35
C LEU A 45 -6.63 -7.47 -12.47
N GLY A 46 -6.89 -8.74 -12.21
CA GLY A 46 -6.55 -9.84 -13.10
C GLY A 46 -5.06 -10.11 -13.09
N VAL A 47 -4.56 -10.50 -14.25
CA VAL A 47 -3.23 -11.12 -14.37
C VAL A 47 -2.17 -10.04 -14.52
N VAL A 48 -1.13 -10.13 -13.70
CA VAL A 48 -0.03 -9.19 -13.66
C VAL A 48 1.28 -9.97 -13.77
N GLU A 49 2.14 -9.53 -14.69
CA GLU A 49 3.47 -10.11 -14.87
C GLU A 49 4.34 -9.86 -13.65
N VAL A 50 5.19 -10.83 -13.33
CA VAL A 50 6.15 -10.72 -12.24
C VAL A 50 7.08 -9.53 -12.50
N ALA A 51 7.44 -8.82 -11.43
CA ALA A 51 8.24 -7.58 -11.49
C ALA A 51 7.58 -6.39 -12.20
N THR A 52 6.26 -6.41 -12.42
CA THR A 52 5.52 -5.23 -12.90
C THR A 52 4.70 -4.55 -11.79
N ALA A 53 4.51 -3.24 -11.93
CA ALA A 53 3.76 -2.45 -10.96
C ALA A 53 2.28 -2.88 -10.90
N SER A 54 1.80 -3.19 -9.70
CA SER A 54 0.42 -3.62 -9.45
C SER A 54 -0.46 -2.50 -8.88
N VAL A 55 0.15 -1.52 -8.21
CA VAL A 55 -0.52 -0.38 -7.58
C VAL A 55 0.29 0.88 -7.81
N ILE A 56 -0.40 1.99 -8.02
CA ILE A 56 0.18 3.33 -8.11
C ILE A 56 -0.64 4.25 -7.22
N VAL A 57 0.07 5.04 -6.40
CA VAL A 57 -0.49 6.15 -5.62
C VAL A 57 0.33 7.39 -5.99
N ALA A 58 -0.35 8.44 -6.46
CA ALA A 58 0.26 9.71 -6.78
C ALA A 58 -0.50 10.84 -6.10
N ILE A 59 0.21 11.70 -5.38
CA ILE A 59 -0.36 12.82 -4.63
C ILE A 59 0.48 14.07 -4.89
N SER A 60 -0.18 15.19 -5.15
CA SER A 60 0.46 16.49 -5.35
C SER A 60 0.06 17.49 -4.26
N SER A 61 1.00 18.33 -3.86
CA SER A 61 0.86 19.39 -2.85
C SER A 61 1.85 20.52 -3.18
N PRO A 62 1.59 21.78 -2.79
CA PRO A 62 2.54 22.89 -2.92
C PRO A 62 3.88 22.61 -2.21
N HIS A 63 3.84 21.83 -1.13
CA HIS A 63 5.00 21.48 -0.33
C HIS A 63 5.20 19.96 -0.31
N ARG A 64 6.47 19.56 -0.45
CA ARG A 64 6.83 18.14 -0.66
C ARG A 64 6.53 17.26 0.56
N LEU A 65 6.58 17.81 1.77
CA LEU A 65 6.47 17.02 3.00
C LEU A 65 5.07 16.40 3.10
N GLU A 66 4.06 17.19 2.81
CA GLU A 66 2.65 16.86 2.83
C GLU A 66 2.33 15.82 1.75
N ALA A 67 2.85 16.00 0.52
CA ALA A 67 2.69 15.02 -0.55
C ALA A 67 3.30 13.66 -0.19
N LEU A 68 4.51 13.65 0.37
CA LEU A 68 5.20 12.42 0.77
C LEU A 68 4.48 11.71 1.91
N GLN A 69 4.07 12.44 2.95
CA GLN A 69 3.34 11.89 4.09
C GLN A 69 1.96 11.37 3.70
N ALA A 70 1.22 12.13 2.87
CA ALA A 70 -0.08 11.71 2.37
C ALA A 70 0.04 10.46 1.49
N CYS A 71 1.09 10.36 0.66
CA CYS A 71 1.30 9.21 -0.23
C CYS A 71 1.57 7.94 0.58
N ALA A 72 2.47 8.03 1.57
CA ALA A 72 2.75 6.95 2.51
C ALA A 72 1.48 6.51 3.25
N PHE A 73 0.71 7.45 3.79
CA PHE A 73 -0.55 7.14 4.44
C PHE A 73 -1.57 6.44 3.50
N ALA A 74 -1.68 6.91 2.25
CA ALA A 74 -2.65 6.38 1.31
C ALA A 74 -2.34 4.95 0.88
N ILE A 75 -1.06 4.61 0.62
CA ILE A 75 -0.68 3.23 0.27
C ILE A 75 -0.87 2.28 1.46
N ASP A 76 -0.54 2.74 2.67
CA ASP A 76 -0.73 2.01 3.91
C ASP A 76 -2.22 1.71 4.17
N ALA A 77 -3.06 2.74 4.07
CA ALA A 77 -4.50 2.59 4.24
C ALA A 77 -5.11 1.69 3.16
N LEU A 78 -4.65 1.80 1.91
CA LEU A 78 -5.09 0.91 0.83
C LEU A 78 -4.82 -0.55 1.17
N LYS A 79 -3.60 -0.87 1.60
CA LYS A 79 -3.20 -2.22 1.98
C LYS A 79 -3.99 -2.74 3.19
N ALA A 80 -4.38 -1.86 4.10
CA ALA A 80 -5.12 -2.24 5.30
C ALA A 80 -6.62 -2.48 5.04
N THR A 81 -7.27 -1.67 4.19
CA THR A 81 -8.75 -1.64 4.12
C THR A 81 -9.34 -2.04 2.79
N VAL A 82 -8.59 -1.96 1.69
CA VAL A 82 -9.14 -2.20 0.35
C VAL A 82 -9.17 -3.71 0.08
N PRO A 83 -10.34 -4.31 -0.22
CA PRO A 83 -10.50 -5.75 -0.41
C PRO A 83 -9.96 -6.19 -1.78
N ILE A 84 -8.64 -6.30 -1.88
CA ILE A 84 -7.90 -6.82 -3.04
C ILE A 84 -6.93 -7.90 -2.55
N TRP A 85 -6.97 -9.07 -3.18
CA TRP A 85 -6.18 -10.24 -2.82
C TRP A 85 -5.20 -10.60 -3.93
N LYS A 86 -4.03 -11.12 -3.56
CA LYS A 86 -2.99 -11.56 -4.49
C LYS A 86 -2.87 -13.09 -4.47
N ASN A 87 -3.01 -13.71 -5.63
CA ASN A 87 -2.63 -15.09 -5.86
C ASN A 87 -1.22 -15.16 -6.45
N GLU A 88 -0.37 -16.02 -5.89
CA GLU A 88 0.92 -16.35 -6.46
C GLU A 88 0.86 -17.74 -7.09
N GLN A 89 1.13 -17.82 -8.39
CA GLN A 89 1.30 -19.09 -9.07
C GLN A 89 2.78 -19.43 -9.13
N TYR A 90 3.13 -20.63 -8.68
CA TYR A 90 4.51 -21.12 -8.61
C TYR A 90 4.79 -22.13 -9.72
N GLU A 91 6.04 -22.17 -10.18
CA GLU A 91 6.50 -23.16 -11.17
C GLU A 91 6.31 -24.59 -10.62
N GLY A 92 5.46 -25.38 -11.29
CA GLY A 92 5.22 -26.79 -10.95
C GLY A 92 4.18 -27.09 -9.86
N ASP A 93 3.47 -26.08 -9.33
CA ASP A 93 2.51 -26.26 -8.22
C ASP A 93 1.11 -25.65 -8.46
N LEU A 94 0.13 -26.13 -7.69
CA LEU A 94 -1.24 -25.61 -7.63
C LEU A 94 -1.28 -24.20 -6.97
N LYS A 95 -2.17 -23.33 -7.47
CA LYS A 95 -2.33 -21.92 -7.06
C LYS A 95 -2.45 -21.75 -5.54
N VAL A 96 -1.72 -20.80 -4.95
CA VAL A 96 -1.84 -20.45 -3.53
C VAL A 96 -2.36 -19.02 -3.39
N TRP A 97 -3.56 -18.88 -2.81
CA TRP A 97 -4.10 -17.58 -2.41
C TRP A 97 -3.44 -17.13 -1.12
N LYS A 98 -2.82 -15.94 -1.12
CA LYS A 98 -2.34 -15.30 0.11
C LYS A 98 -3.27 -14.16 0.47
N GLU A 99 -3.77 -14.20 1.71
CA GLU A 99 -4.35 -13.01 2.33
C GLU A 99 -3.28 -11.95 2.56
N ASN A 100 -3.71 -10.69 2.69
CA ASN A 100 -2.83 -9.56 2.93
C ASN A 100 -2.37 -9.56 4.41
N ILE A 101 -1.40 -10.43 4.74
CA ILE A 101 -0.85 -10.56 6.10
C ILE A 101 0.09 -9.39 6.45
N GLU A 102 0.46 -8.55 5.47
CA GLU A 102 1.41 -7.45 5.62
C GLU A 102 0.97 -6.37 6.63
N TRP A 103 -0.29 -6.38 7.08
CA TRP A 103 -0.88 -5.30 7.87
C TRP A 103 -1.55 -5.72 9.19
N ARG A 104 -1.29 -6.93 9.72
CA ARG A 104 -1.74 -7.25 11.09
C ARG A 104 -0.97 -6.49 12.18
N ASP A 105 0.26 -6.08 11.91
CA ASP A 105 1.17 -5.49 12.91
C ASP A 105 1.40 -3.97 12.71
N GLY A 106 0.37 -3.24 12.27
CA GLY A 106 0.38 -1.78 12.09
C GLY A 106 0.57 -0.94 13.37
N ALA A 107 1.14 -1.49 14.45
CA ALA A 107 1.26 -0.82 15.74
C ALA A 107 2.62 -0.92 16.45
N ALA A 108 3.65 -1.61 15.94
CA ALA A 108 4.85 -1.90 16.75
C ALA A 108 6.21 -1.82 16.03
N VAL A 109 6.50 -0.75 15.28
CA VAL A 109 7.90 -0.28 15.11
C VAL A 109 7.95 1.24 15.10
N ARG A 110 7.87 1.83 16.29
CA ARG A 110 8.58 3.08 16.61
C ARG A 110 9.32 2.85 17.92
N SER A 111 10.47 2.20 17.87
CA SER A 111 11.41 2.32 18.98
C SER A 111 12.84 2.45 18.47
N SER A 112 13.41 3.59 18.87
CA SER A 112 14.83 3.82 19.08
C SER A 112 15.74 3.89 17.85
N CYS A 113 15.93 5.11 17.35
CA CYS A 113 17.24 5.53 16.84
C CYS A 113 17.46 7.03 17.09
N CYS A 114 17.13 7.49 18.30
CA CYS A 114 17.45 8.85 18.74
C CYS A 114 17.95 8.78 20.18
N ASP A 115 19.07 8.10 20.41
CA ASP A 115 19.78 8.25 21.68
C ASP A 115 20.37 9.65 21.74
N ASN A 116 19.71 10.44 22.57
CA ASN A 116 20.04 11.79 22.95
C ASN A 116 21.38 11.80 23.70
N LYS A 117 22.49 12.13 23.02
CA LYS A 117 23.66 12.70 23.71
C LYS A 117 23.67 14.20 23.52
N ARG A 118 23.18 14.88 24.55
CA ARG A 118 23.51 16.26 24.89
C ARG A 118 25.02 16.46 24.69
N VAL A 119 25.41 17.44 23.90
CA VAL A 119 26.67 18.14 24.12
C VAL A 119 26.30 19.48 24.74
N ALA A 120 26.64 19.62 26.01
CA ALA A 120 26.50 20.86 26.76
C ALA A 120 27.64 21.82 26.35
N LYS A 121 27.27 23.10 26.23
CA LYS A 121 28.09 24.32 26.18
C LYS A 121 29.34 24.33 25.31
#